data_AF-A0A1M6TPQ0-F1
#
_entry.id   AF-A0A1M6TPQ0-F1
#
_cell.length_a   1.000
_cell.length_b   1.000
_cell.length_c   1.000
_cell.angle_alpha   90.00
_cell.angle_beta   90.00
_cell.angle_gamma   90.00
#
_symmetry.space_group_name_H-M   'P 1'
#
loop_
_entity.id
_entity.type
_entity.pdbx_description
1 polymer ?
#
loop_
_entity_poly.entity_id
_entity_poly.type
_entity_poly.pdbx_seq_one_letter_code
_entity_poly.pdbx_strand_id
1 'polypeptide(L)'
;MSFNSNRLDAFLSHLGVERNLSPVTIQSYQEDLRHFIAWLDENGIDLKDLKPERLDEFLTFTAGQDEYSPTSVARHFSSLRGFLKYMQNQGEYDYSTESMLATPKLGHYLPQYLTREEIDSVFESAANGKNPLRDTALIELMYSGGLRISEALGIKLSQIDLENEWLMPIGKGNKQRLVPLGSKAKENLRAWIEEGRPLTHPATDNIILNAHGKPMSRMGAWKIVQLHTMHLSKQVSPHTFRHSFATHCLEAGMDLRVLQELLGHADISTTQIYTHVDKDFIKQEHRSFHPREMGGHS
;
A
#
# COMPACT_ATOMS: atom_id res chain seq x y z
N MET A 1 -20.32 24.74 -17.91
CA MET A 1 -19.17 23.83 -17.76
C MET A 1 -18.26 24.06 -18.96
N SER A 2 -16.95 24.19 -18.75
CA SER A 2 -16.02 24.32 -19.88
C SER A 2 -15.91 23.00 -20.64
N PHE A 3 -15.48 23.06 -21.91
CA PHE A 3 -15.19 21.86 -22.71
C PHE A 3 -14.17 20.95 -22.02
N ASN A 4 -13.17 21.55 -21.35
CA ASN A 4 -12.15 20.84 -20.59
C ASN A 4 -12.74 20.09 -19.38
N SER A 5 -13.70 20.68 -18.67
CA SER A 5 -14.40 20.02 -17.56
C SER A 5 -15.16 18.76 -18.03
N ASN A 6 -15.83 18.83 -19.18
CA ASN A 6 -16.54 17.67 -19.73
C ASN A 6 -15.57 16.53 -20.10
N ARG A 7 -14.38 16.85 -20.61
CA ARG A 7 -13.32 15.86 -20.91
C ARG A 7 -12.81 15.17 -19.64
N LEU A 8 -12.67 15.92 -18.55
CA LEU A 8 -12.33 15.36 -17.24
C LEU A 8 -13.43 14.39 -16.76
N ASP A 9 -14.69 14.78 -16.84
CA ASP A 9 -15.81 13.91 -16.41
C ASP A 9 -15.89 12.62 -17.23
N ALA A 10 -15.62 12.69 -18.54
CA ALA A 10 -15.53 11.51 -19.41
C ALA A 10 -14.40 10.58 -18.97
N PHE A 11 -13.23 11.12 -18.64
CA PHE A 11 -12.11 10.34 -18.14
C PHE A 11 -12.39 9.68 -16.79
N LEU A 12 -12.97 10.43 -15.83
CA LEU A 12 -13.33 9.88 -14.52
C LEU A 12 -14.38 8.77 -14.64
N SER A 13 -15.33 8.92 -15.58
CA SER A 13 -16.31 7.89 -15.91
C SER A 13 -15.64 6.64 -16.51
N HIS A 14 -14.69 6.81 -17.44
CA HIS A 14 -13.89 5.71 -17.99
C HIS A 14 -13.10 4.98 -16.90
N LEU A 15 -12.48 5.70 -15.95
CA LEU A 15 -11.77 5.09 -14.83
C LEU A 15 -12.67 4.24 -13.94
N GLY A 16 -13.91 4.68 -13.73
CA GLY A 16 -14.91 3.93 -12.94
C GLY A 16 -15.48 2.73 -13.67
N VAL A 17 -15.89 2.89 -14.93
CA VAL A 17 -16.63 1.87 -15.69
C VAL A 17 -15.69 0.83 -16.31
N GLU A 18 -14.66 1.28 -17.03
CA GLU A 18 -13.80 0.38 -17.81
C GLU A 18 -12.59 -0.12 -17.01
N ARG A 19 -12.07 0.68 -16.08
CA ARG A 19 -10.92 0.30 -15.25
C ARG A 19 -11.27 -0.15 -13.83
N ASN A 20 -12.54 -0.06 -13.46
CA ASN A 20 -13.08 -0.50 -12.18
C ASN A 20 -12.25 0.01 -10.97
N LEU A 21 -11.81 1.26 -11.04
CA LEU A 21 -11.05 1.89 -9.95
C LEU A 21 -11.96 2.23 -8.77
N SER A 22 -11.40 2.20 -7.56
CA SER A 22 -12.17 2.53 -6.36
C SER A 22 -12.63 4.00 -6.37
N PRO A 23 -13.79 4.33 -5.77
CA PRO A 23 -14.27 5.72 -5.69
C PRO A 23 -13.24 6.68 -5.09
N VAL A 24 -12.48 6.22 -4.08
CA VAL A 24 -11.41 7.00 -3.44
C VAL A 24 -10.28 7.31 -4.42
N THR A 25 -9.90 6.34 -5.26
CA THR A 25 -8.90 6.56 -6.30
C THR A 25 -9.39 7.55 -7.34
N ILE A 26 -10.64 7.44 -7.77
CA ILE A 26 -11.25 8.38 -8.74
C ILE A 26 -11.27 9.80 -8.16
N GLN A 27 -11.63 9.95 -6.88
CA GLN A 27 -11.61 11.24 -6.20
C GLN A 27 -10.21 11.86 -6.19
N SER A 28 -9.17 11.08 -5.88
CA SER A 28 -7.79 11.60 -5.92
C SER A 28 -7.36 12.04 -7.32
N TYR A 29 -7.77 11.33 -8.38
CA TYR A 29 -7.53 11.76 -9.76
C TYR A 29 -8.29 13.05 -10.07
N GLN A 30 -9.54 13.16 -9.63
CA GLN A 30 -10.36 14.35 -9.84
C GLN A 30 -9.76 15.59 -9.18
N GLU A 31 -9.31 15.47 -7.93
CA GLU A 31 -8.66 16.57 -7.20
C GLU A 31 -7.39 17.04 -7.93
N ASP A 32 -6.55 16.10 -8.37
CA ASP A 32 -5.30 16.43 -9.08
C ASP A 32 -5.55 17.11 -10.43
N LEU A 33 -6.52 16.59 -11.19
CA LEU A 33 -6.78 17.05 -12.55
C LEU A 33 -7.60 18.34 -12.57
N ARG A 34 -8.41 18.62 -11.55
CA ARG A 34 -9.16 19.89 -11.46
C ARG A 34 -8.23 21.10 -11.48
N HIS A 35 -7.06 21.02 -10.84
CA HIS A 35 -6.08 22.10 -10.87
C HIS A 35 -5.58 22.36 -12.30
N PHE A 36 -5.32 21.30 -13.08
CA PHE A 36 -4.92 21.42 -14.48
C PHE A 36 -6.04 21.98 -15.37
N ILE A 37 -7.28 21.50 -15.20
CA ILE A 37 -8.43 22.01 -15.96
C ILE A 37 -8.67 23.49 -15.65
N ALA A 38 -8.59 23.89 -14.38
CA ALA A 38 -8.72 25.29 -13.98
C ALA A 38 -7.64 26.16 -14.64
N TRP A 39 -6.38 25.71 -14.64
CA TRP A 39 -5.28 26.42 -15.29
C TRP A 39 -5.50 26.58 -16.80
N LEU A 40 -5.98 25.55 -17.50
CA LEU A 40 -6.32 25.65 -18.92
C LEU A 40 -7.42 26.68 -19.17
N ASP A 41 -8.50 26.61 -18.38
CA ASP A 41 -9.66 27.48 -18.52
C ASP A 41 -9.30 28.95 -18.21
N GLU A 42 -8.51 29.21 -17.17
CA GLU A 42 -8.00 30.54 -16.81
C GLU A 42 -7.10 31.14 -17.90
N ASN A 43 -6.34 30.30 -18.61
CA ASN A 43 -5.49 30.72 -19.72
C ASN A 43 -6.23 30.73 -21.08
N GLY A 44 -7.52 30.38 -21.11
CA GLY A 44 -8.32 30.30 -22.34
C GLY A 44 -7.85 29.22 -23.32
N ILE A 45 -7.24 28.15 -22.83
CA ILE A 45 -6.67 27.06 -23.64
C ILE A 45 -7.68 25.91 -23.73
N ASP A 46 -8.06 25.53 -24.95
CA ASP A 46 -8.71 24.24 -25.18
C ASP A 46 -7.65 23.13 -25.12
N LEU A 47 -7.89 22.08 -24.35
CA LEU A 47 -7.01 20.91 -24.28
C LEU A 47 -6.66 20.35 -25.67
N LYS A 48 -7.59 20.40 -26.62
CA LYS A 48 -7.35 19.92 -27.99
C LYS A 48 -6.26 20.71 -28.72
N ASP A 49 -6.14 21.99 -28.40
CA ASP A 49 -5.13 22.90 -28.94
C ASP A 49 -3.89 23.02 -28.03
N LEU A 50 -3.83 22.24 -26.94
CA LEU A 50 -2.73 22.28 -26.00
C LEU A 50 -1.44 21.80 -26.66
N LYS A 51 -0.47 22.71 -26.77
CA LYS A 51 0.87 22.40 -27.29
C LYS A 51 1.83 22.00 -26.18
N PRO A 52 2.89 21.24 -26.48
CA PRO A 52 3.89 20.81 -25.50
C PRO A 52 4.49 21.95 -24.67
N GLU A 53 4.72 23.12 -25.28
CA GLU A 53 5.34 24.27 -24.60
C GLU A 53 4.43 24.80 -23.47
N ARG A 54 3.12 24.86 -23.70
CA ARG A 54 2.14 25.27 -22.68
C ARG A 54 1.97 24.22 -21.59
N LEU A 55 2.10 22.94 -21.94
CA LEU A 55 2.10 21.86 -20.96
C LEU A 55 3.33 21.96 -20.04
N ASP A 56 4.51 22.25 -20.59
CA ASP A 56 5.75 22.44 -19.81
C ASP A 56 5.66 23.67 -18.87
N GLU A 57 5.00 24.75 -19.31
CA GLU A 57 4.68 25.90 -18.45
C GLU A 57 3.82 25.49 -17.25
N PHE A 58 2.76 24.69 -17.46
CA PHE A 58 1.92 24.19 -16.37
C PHE A 58 2.70 23.30 -15.40
N LEU A 59 3.55 22.40 -15.92
CA LEU A 59 4.37 21.52 -15.09
C LEU A 59 5.35 22.34 -14.24
N THR A 60 5.99 23.35 -14.82
CA THR A 60 6.91 24.26 -14.12
C THR A 60 6.18 25.08 -13.06
N PHE A 61 5.01 25.64 -13.41
CA PHE A 61 4.14 26.37 -12.50
C PHE A 61 3.75 25.51 -11.29
N THR A 62 3.31 24.27 -11.54
CA THR A 62 2.89 23.34 -10.47
C THR A 62 4.05 22.90 -9.59
N ALA A 63 5.24 22.65 -10.17
CA ALA A 63 6.43 22.28 -9.42
C ALA A 63 7.01 23.42 -8.57
N GLY A 64 6.71 24.68 -8.94
CA GLY A 64 7.15 25.88 -8.23
C GLY A 64 6.20 26.36 -7.12
N GLN A 65 5.05 25.70 -6.89
CA GLN A 65 4.15 26.06 -5.80
C GLN A 65 4.67 25.52 -4.47
N ASP A 66 4.84 26.41 -3.48
CA ASP A 66 5.33 26.06 -2.14
C ASP A 66 4.42 25.06 -1.39
N GLU A 67 3.13 24.99 -1.77
CA GLU A 67 2.13 24.11 -1.16
C GLU A 67 2.29 22.64 -1.55
N TYR A 68 3.02 22.34 -2.64
CA TYR A 68 3.18 20.97 -3.11
C TYR A 68 4.54 20.39 -2.73
N SER A 69 4.51 19.36 -1.88
CA SER A 69 5.69 18.50 -1.68
C SER A 69 6.12 17.85 -3.01
N PRO A 70 7.40 17.48 -3.18
CA PRO A 70 7.87 16.76 -4.37
C PRO A 70 7.04 15.51 -4.69
N THR A 71 6.60 14.79 -3.66
CA THR A 71 5.72 13.61 -3.79
C THR A 71 4.34 14.00 -4.31
N SER A 72 3.79 15.13 -3.86
CA SER A 72 2.53 15.70 -4.36
C SER A 72 2.65 16.08 -5.83
N VAL A 73 3.75 16.71 -6.23
CA VAL A 73 4.02 17.09 -7.64
C VAL A 73 4.07 15.86 -8.54
N ALA A 74 4.82 14.82 -8.15
CA ALA A 74 4.90 13.60 -8.93
C ALA A 74 3.57 12.85 -9.04
N ARG A 75 2.75 12.89 -7.98
CA ARG A 75 1.39 12.35 -8.01
C ARG A 75 0.51 13.08 -9.01
N HIS A 76 0.51 14.42 -8.99
CA HIS A 76 -0.22 15.23 -9.98
C HIS A 76 0.24 14.90 -11.41
N PHE A 77 1.55 14.79 -11.64
CA PHE A 77 2.08 14.48 -12.97
C PHE A 77 1.69 13.09 -13.45
N SER A 78 1.62 12.11 -12.55
CA SER A 78 1.15 10.76 -12.85
C SER A 78 -0.33 10.76 -13.24
N SER A 79 -1.19 11.44 -12.47
CA SER A 79 -2.61 11.62 -12.77
C SER A 79 -2.81 12.30 -14.13
N LEU A 80 -2.06 13.38 -14.39
CA LEU A 80 -2.08 14.13 -15.65
C LEU A 80 -1.64 13.28 -16.85
N ARG A 81 -0.58 12.49 -16.71
CA ARG A 81 -0.13 11.56 -17.76
C ARG A 81 -1.21 10.56 -18.12
N GLY A 82 -1.88 9.98 -17.13
CA GLY A 82 -3.00 9.06 -17.34
C GLY A 82 -4.14 9.72 -18.11
N PHE A 83 -4.48 10.96 -17.76
CA PHE A 83 -5.51 11.74 -18.43
C PHE A 83 -5.15 12.09 -19.88
N LEU A 84 -3.97 12.66 -20.13
CA LEU A 84 -3.55 13.02 -21.49
C LEU A 84 -3.43 11.80 -22.40
N LYS A 85 -2.94 10.66 -21.90
CA LYS A 85 -2.93 9.40 -22.66
C LYS A 85 -4.34 8.93 -23.03
N TYR A 86 -5.31 9.09 -22.13
CA TYR A 86 -6.71 8.82 -22.47
C TYR A 86 -7.22 9.79 -23.54
N MET A 87 -6.90 11.09 -23.44
CA MET A 87 -7.28 12.09 -24.45
C MET A 87 -6.66 11.82 -25.83
N GLN A 88 -5.41 11.36 -25.88
CA GLN A 88 -4.78 10.89 -27.13
C GLN A 88 -5.59 9.76 -27.78
N ASN A 89 -5.97 8.76 -26.97
CA ASN A 89 -6.75 7.63 -27.47
C ASN A 89 -8.15 8.03 -27.96
N GLN A 90 -8.68 9.17 -27.50
CA GLN A 90 -9.94 9.74 -27.96
C GLN A 90 -9.78 10.71 -29.16
N GLY A 91 -8.55 11.00 -29.61
CA GLY A 91 -8.29 12.00 -30.66
C GLY A 91 -8.54 13.45 -30.20
N GLU A 92 -8.48 13.69 -28.89
CA GLU A 92 -8.67 15.00 -28.26
C GLU A 92 -7.32 15.63 -27.82
N TYR A 93 -6.19 14.97 -28.11
CA TYR A 93 -4.84 15.47 -27.86
C TYR A 93 -3.83 14.82 -28.81
N ASP A 94 -3.12 15.61 -29.60
CA ASP A 94 -2.31 15.10 -30.73
C ASP A 94 -0.83 14.90 -30.42
N TYR A 95 -0.33 15.45 -29.30
CA TYR A 95 1.09 15.47 -28.98
C TYR A 95 1.49 14.33 -28.06
N SER A 96 2.73 13.83 -28.18
CA SER A 96 3.23 12.76 -27.31
C SER A 96 3.37 13.22 -25.85
N THR A 97 2.85 12.43 -24.91
CA THR A 97 3.04 12.64 -23.46
C THR A 97 4.40 12.10 -22.96
N GLU A 98 5.23 11.54 -23.84
CA GLU A 98 6.50 10.93 -23.46
C GLU A 98 7.56 11.95 -23.01
N SER A 99 7.48 13.21 -23.45
CA SER A 99 8.38 14.27 -22.96
C SER A 99 8.16 14.61 -21.48
N MET A 100 6.96 14.33 -20.94
CA MET A 100 6.67 14.42 -19.49
C MET A 100 7.44 13.38 -18.64
N LEU A 101 8.24 12.51 -19.27
CA LEU A 101 9.16 11.57 -18.60
C LEU A 101 10.36 12.27 -17.97
N ALA A 102 10.62 13.55 -18.29
CA ALA A 102 11.46 14.42 -17.46
C ALA A 102 10.66 14.91 -16.23
N THR A 103 9.98 13.99 -15.54
CA THR A 103 9.59 14.22 -14.15
C THR A 103 10.88 14.64 -13.44
N PRO A 104 10.94 15.76 -12.69
CA PRO A 104 12.14 16.09 -11.91
C PRO A 104 12.43 14.81 -11.15
N LYS A 105 13.59 14.19 -11.40
CA LYS A 105 13.95 12.91 -10.81
C LYS A 105 13.75 13.12 -9.33
N LEU A 106 12.61 12.64 -8.81
CA LEU A 106 12.33 12.59 -7.40
C LEU A 106 13.54 11.83 -6.90
N GLY A 107 14.46 12.56 -6.27
CA GLY A 107 15.76 12.02 -5.89
C GLY A 107 15.46 10.69 -5.27
N HIS A 108 15.95 9.61 -5.89
CA HIS A 108 15.52 8.25 -5.59
C HIS A 108 15.56 8.11 -4.07
N TYR A 109 14.40 8.22 -3.42
CA TYR A 109 14.31 7.97 -2.01
C TYR A 109 14.42 6.47 -1.99
N LEU A 110 15.65 5.98 -1.77
CA LEU A 110 15.88 4.58 -1.48
C LEU A 110 14.82 4.21 -0.45
N PRO A 111 13.89 3.31 -0.79
CA PRO A 111 12.75 3.07 0.06
C PRO A 111 13.27 2.72 1.45
N GLN A 112 12.91 3.55 2.44
CA GLN A 112 13.37 3.33 3.81
C GLN A 112 12.76 2.01 4.26
N TYR A 113 13.60 0.99 4.46
CA TYR A 113 13.27 -0.18 5.25
C TYR A 113 13.92 -0.06 6.63
N LEU A 114 13.35 -0.80 7.57
CA LEU A 114 13.88 -0.98 8.91
C LEU A 114 14.86 -2.14 8.91
N THR A 115 16.02 -1.99 9.54
CA THR A 115 16.93 -3.11 9.78
C THR A 115 16.29 -4.12 10.74
N ARG A 116 16.90 -5.30 10.90
CA ARG A 116 16.40 -6.33 11.81
C ARG A 116 16.37 -5.82 13.25
N GLU A 117 17.42 -5.12 13.67
CA GLU A 117 17.54 -4.54 15.01
C GLU A 117 16.48 -3.46 15.25
N GLU A 118 16.20 -2.63 14.23
CA GLU A 118 15.13 -1.64 14.30
C GLU A 118 13.76 -2.32 14.42
N ILE A 119 13.49 -3.38 13.65
CA ILE A 119 12.27 -4.18 13.77
C ILE A 119 12.13 -4.79 15.17
N ASP A 120 13.20 -5.38 15.70
CA ASP A 120 13.18 -5.99 17.03
C ASP A 120 12.90 -4.94 18.12
N SER A 121 13.49 -3.75 18.01
CA SER A 121 13.21 -2.63 18.93
C SER A 121 11.75 -2.16 18.86
N VAL A 122 11.11 -2.24 17.68
CA VAL A 122 9.69 -1.90 17.50
C VAL A 122 8.81 -2.95 18.17
N PHE A 123 9.14 -4.24 18.04
CA PHE A 123 8.45 -5.31 18.75
C PHE A 123 8.62 -5.23 20.26
N GLU A 124 9.82 -4.88 20.74
CA GLU A 124 10.07 -4.65 22.17
C GLU A 124 9.27 -3.45 22.71
N SER A 125 9.23 -2.36 21.96
CA SER A 125 8.40 -1.18 22.29
C SER A 125 6.91 -1.54 22.36
N ALA A 126 6.42 -2.36 21.42
CA ALA A 126 5.03 -2.83 21.42
C ALA A 126 4.73 -3.74 22.62
N ALA A 127 5.60 -4.71 22.90
CA ALA A 127 5.45 -5.64 24.02
C ALA A 127 5.46 -4.97 25.40
N ASN A 128 6.15 -3.82 25.53
CA ASN A 128 6.19 -3.01 26.75
C ASN A 128 5.19 -1.84 26.74
N GLY A 129 4.33 -1.76 25.72
CA GLY A 129 3.38 -0.68 25.52
C GLY A 129 2.12 -0.78 26.38
N LYS A 130 1.21 0.18 26.22
CA LYS A 130 -0.07 0.21 26.94
C LYS A 130 -1.05 -0.89 26.52
N ASN A 131 -0.98 -1.35 25.27
CA ASN A 131 -1.84 -2.41 24.73
C ASN A 131 -0.98 -3.48 24.05
N PRO A 132 -0.15 -4.21 24.81
CA PRO A 132 0.98 -4.92 24.25
C PRO A 132 0.56 -6.04 23.29
N LEU A 133 -0.48 -6.80 23.62
CA LEU A 133 -0.99 -7.88 22.76
C LEU A 133 -1.55 -7.34 21.44
N ARG A 134 -2.37 -6.30 21.48
CA ARG A 134 -3.00 -5.73 20.27
C ARG A 134 -1.96 -5.12 19.34
N ASP A 135 -1.10 -4.28 19.90
CA ASP A 135 -0.18 -3.46 19.11
C ASP A 135 0.90 -4.38 18.50
N THR A 136 1.37 -5.39 19.24
CA THR A 136 2.23 -6.47 18.72
C THR A 136 1.54 -7.26 17.60
N ALA A 137 0.29 -7.68 17.79
CA ALA A 137 -0.46 -8.42 16.76
C ALA A 137 -0.65 -7.60 15.46
N LEU A 138 -0.90 -6.30 15.56
CA LEU A 138 -0.97 -5.43 14.38
C LEU A 138 0.38 -5.35 13.64
N ILE A 139 1.49 -5.23 14.37
CA ILE A 139 2.83 -5.18 13.78
C ILE A 139 3.20 -6.53 13.16
N GLU A 140 2.87 -7.66 13.78
CA GLU A 140 3.04 -9.01 13.20
C GLU A 140 2.30 -9.15 11.86
N LEU A 141 1.06 -8.66 11.76
CA LEU A 141 0.32 -8.71 10.49
C LEU A 141 1.01 -7.87 9.40
N MET A 142 1.50 -6.67 9.72
CA MET A 142 2.14 -5.80 8.73
C MET A 142 3.54 -6.30 8.31
N TYR A 143 4.35 -6.72 9.28
CA TYR A 143 5.72 -7.17 9.05
C TYR A 143 5.75 -8.64 8.67
N SER A 144 5.38 -9.55 9.58
CA SER A 144 5.55 -10.99 9.36
C SER A 144 4.66 -11.55 8.27
N GLY A 145 3.44 -11.04 8.12
CA GLY A 145 2.57 -11.42 7.01
C GLY A 145 2.74 -10.55 5.75
N GLY A 146 3.58 -9.52 5.80
CA GLY A 146 3.73 -8.54 4.72
C GLY A 146 2.42 -7.86 4.30
N LEU A 147 1.41 -7.76 5.17
CA LEU A 147 0.08 -7.26 4.77
C LEU A 147 0.10 -5.74 4.53
N ARG A 148 -0.73 -5.28 3.60
CA ARG A 148 -1.07 -3.85 3.54
C ARG A 148 -1.90 -3.48 4.76
N ILE A 149 -1.83 -2.22 5.20
CA ILE A 149 -2.61 -1.76 6.37
C ILE A 149 -4.11 -2.02 6.22
N SER A 150 -4.69 -1.84 5.03
CA SER A 150 -6.10 -2.14 4.78
C SER A 150 -6.43 -3.62 4.92
N GLU A 151 -5.51 -4.50 4.52
CA GLU A 151 -5.66 -5.95 4.65
C GLU A 151 -5.54 -6.35 6.14
N ALA A 152 -4.54 -5.82 6.86
CA ALA A 152 -4.32 -6.10 8.28
C ALA A 152 -5.49 -5.65 9.17
N LEU A 153 -6.09 -4.49 8.88
CA LEU A 153 -7.27 -4.01 9.63
C LEU A 153 -8.56 -4.71 9.19
N GLY A 154 -8.63 -5.15 7.93
CA GLY A 154 -9.80 -5.82 7.35
C GLY A 154 -9.91 -7.30 7.69
N ILE A 155 -8.87 -7.91 8.26
CA ILE A 155 -8.82 -9.36 8.49
C ILE A 155 -9.78 -9.80 9.60
N LYS A 156 -10.51 -10.89 9.32
CA LYS A 156 -11.52 -11.48 10.21
C LYS A 156 -11.02 -12.79 10.81
N LEU A 157 -11.61 -13.18 11.93
CA LEU A 157 -11.28 -14.45 12.63
C LEU A 157 -11.37 -15.68 11.70
N SER A 158 -12.36 -15.72 10.81
CA SER A 158 -12.53 -16.84 9.86
C SER A 158 -11.44 -16.94 8.78
N GLN A 159 -10.58 -15.92 8.67
CA GLN A 159 -9.49 -15.87 7.70
C GLN A 159 -8.14 -16.24 8.33
N ILE A 160 -8.14 -16.67 9.60
CA ILE A 160 -6.95 -17.17 10.29
C ILE A 160 -7.16 -18.63 10.65
N ASP A 161 -6.20 -19.44 10.24
CA ASP A 161 -6.04 -20.81 10.69
C ASP A 161 -4.73 -20.90 11.47
N LEU A 162 -4.79 -20.74 12.79
CA LEU A 162 -3.60 -20.79 13.66
C LEU A 162 -3.03 -22.21 13.77
N GLU A 163 -3.87 -23.24 13.57
CA GLU A 163 -3.46 -24.64 13.66
C GLU A 163 -2.62 -25.01 12.45
N ASN A 164 -3.10 -24.68 11.25
CA ASN A 164 -2.37 -24.89 10.00
C ASN A 164 -1.42 -23.74 9.65
N GLU A 165 -1.41 -22.67 10.45
CA GLU A 165 -0.52 -21.49 10.34
C GLU A 165 -0.67 -20.76 9.01
N TRP A 166 -1.93 -20.48 8.67
CA TRP A 166 -2.28 -19.75 7.47
C TRP A 166 -3.15 -18.54 7.79
N LEU A 167 -2.95 -17.52 6.97
CA LEU A 167 -3.71 -16.29 6.95
C LEU A 167 -4.20 -16.06 5.53
N MET A 168 -5.46 -15.67 5.36
CA MET A 168 -6.06 -15.48 4.04
C MET A 168 -6.60 -14.05 3.85
N PRO A 169 -5.73 -13.04 3.66
CA PRO A 169 -6.16 -11.67 3.43
C PRO A 169 -6.90 -11.52 2.09
N ILE A 170 -7.86 -10.59 2.06
CA ILE A 170 -8.55 -10.16 0.84
C ILE A 170 -7.91 -8.85 0.38
N GLY A 171 -7.26 -8.91 -0.79
CA GLY A 171 -6.60 -7.77 -1.42
C GLY A 171 -7.50 -7.02 -2.43
N LYS A 172 -6.86 -6.17 -3.24
CA LYS A 172 -7.53 -5.40 -4.30
C LYS A 172 -8.24 -6.34 -5.30
N GLY A 173 -9.46 -5.98 -5.68
CA GLY A 173 -10.26 -6.79 -6.61
C GLY A 173 -10.84 -8.06 -5.99
N ASN A 174 -10.98 -8.10 -4.66
CA ASN A 174 -11.50 -9.25 -3.90
C ASN A 174 -10.69 -10.54 -4.05
N LYS A 175 -9.41 -10.43 -4.44
CA LYS A 175 -8.51 -11.57 -4.58
C LYS A 175 -8.00 -12.01 -3.21
N GLN A 176 -8.09 -13.31 -2.95
CA GLN A 176 -7.53 -13.95 -1.77
C GLN A 176 -6.13 -14.50 -2.10
N ARG A 177 -5.26 -14.56 -1.09
CA ARG A 177 -3.98 -15.26 -1.15
C ARG A 177 -3.73 -15.95 0.18
N LEU A 178 -2.91 -17.00 0.18
CA LEU A 178 -2.43 -17.64 1.40
C LEU A 178 -1.13 -17.00 1.83
N VAL A 179 -1.06 -16.62 3.11
CA VAL A 179 0.13 -16.08 3.75
C VAL A 179 0.46 -17.01 4.94
N PRO A 180 1.63 -17.65 4.96
CA PRO A 180 2.05 -18.45 6.11
C PRO A 180 2.18 -17.56 7.35
N LEU A 181 1.85 -18.10 8.51
CA LEU A 181 2.13 -17.48 9.79
C LEU A 181 3.39 -18.13 10.38
N GLY A 182 4.42 -17.30 10.61
CA GLY A 182 5.57 -17.74 11.39
C GLY A 182 5.17 -18.09 12.82
N SER A 183 5.98 -18.91 13.48
CA SER A 183 5.84 -19.30 14.89
C SER A 183 5.58 -18.10 15.81
N LYS A 184 6.34 -17.01 15.68
CA LYS A 184 6.17 -15.84 16.55
C LYS A 184 4.90 -15.05 16.25
N ALA A 185 4.55 -14.93 14.96
CA ALA A 185 3.29 -14.31 14.54
C ALA A 185 2.08 -15.09 15.06
N LYS A 186 2.13 -16.43 14.98
CA LYS A 186 1.11 -17.34 15.53
C LYS A 186 0.95 -17.14 17.03
N GLU A 187 2.05 -17.15 17.79
CA GLU A 187 2.03 -16.96 19.25
C GLU A 187 1.39 -15.63 19.63
N ASN A 188 1.87 -14.53 19.04
CA ASN A 188 1.39 -13.18 19.33
C ASN A 188 -0.07 -12.97 18.90
N LEU A 189 -0.47 -13.51 17.75
CA LEU A 189 -1.87 -13.47 17.30
C LEU A 189 -2.77 -14.30 18.20
N ARG A 190 -2.33 -15.48 18.64
CA ARG A 190 -3.08 -16.32 19.58
C ARG A 190 -3.31 -15.58 20.90
N ALA A 191 -2.25 -15.05 21.51
CA ALA A 191 -2.33 -14.29 22.75
C ALA A 191 -3.29 -13.10 22.62
N TRP A 192 -3.22 -12.34 21.52
CA TRP A 192 -4.19 -11.29 21.27
C TRP A 192 -5.63 -11.81 21.11
N ILE A 193 -5.86 -12.85 20.31
CA ILE A 193 -7.21 -13.36 20.01
C ILE A 193 -7.87 -13.96 21.25
N GLU A 194 -7.12 -14.72 22.05
CA GLU A 194 -7.63 -15.50 23.18
C GLU A 194 -7.66 -14.68 24.47
N GLU A 195 -6.68 -13.81 24.71
CA GLU A 195 -6.54 -13.10 25.99
C GLU A 195 -6.90 -11.62 25.90
N GLY A 196 -6.40 -10.91 24.88
CA GLY A 196 -6.56 -9.45 24.79
C GLY A 196 -7.86 -8.99 24.15
N ARG A 197 -8.23 -9.56 23.00
CA ARG A 197 -9.39 -9.17 22.19
C ARG A 197 -10.71 -9.28 22.95
N PRO A 198 -10.97 -10.34 23.75
CA PRO A 198 -12.22 -10.44 24.51
C PRO A 198 -12.44 -9.28 25.48
N LEU A 199 -11.37 -8.69 26.03
CA LEU A 199 -11.44 -7.56 26.97
C LEU A 199 -11.94 -6.26 26.31
N THR A 200 -11.96 -6.20 24.97
CA THR A 200 -12.50 -5.05 24.23
C THR A 200 -14.01 -5.12 23.99
N HIS A 201 -14.68 -6.20 24.41
CA HIS A 201 -16.09 -6.48 24.13
C HIS A 201 -16.41 -6.36 22.62
N PRO A 202 -15.84 -7.26 21.79
CA PRO A 202 -15.85 -7.14 20.33
C PRO A 202 -17.27 -7.15 19.75
N ALA A 203 -17.57 -6.16 18.90
CA ALA A 203 -18.85 -6.02 18.19
C ALA A 203 -18.77 -6.48 16.72
N THR A 204 -17.68 -7.16 16.35
CA THR A 204 -17.32 -7.52 14.97
C THR A 204 -16.43 -8.77 14.99
N ASP A 205 -16.21 -9.40 13.84
CA ASP A 205 -15.27 -10.49 13.61
C ASP A 205 -13.87 -10.01 13.20
N ASN A 206 -13.65 -8.71 13.00
CA ASN A 206 -12.31 -8.15 12.75
C ASN A 206 -11.34 -8.50 13.90
N ILE A 207 -10.08 -8.76 13.56
CA ILE A 207 -9.08 -9.16 14.55
C ILE A 207 -8.52 -7.95 15.29
N ILE A 208 -8.14 -6.90 14.57
CA ILE A 208 -7.59 -5.69 15.19
C ILE A 208 -8.73 -4.70 15.49
N LEU A 209 -8.93 -4.45 16.79
CA LEU A 209 -10.03 -3.65 17.31
C LEU A 209 -9.53 -2.43 18.08
N ASN A 210 -10.32 -1.36 18.08
CA ASN A 210 -10.09 -0.25 19.00
C ASN A 210 -10.55 -0.60 20.42
N ALA A 211 -10.31 0.31 21.37
CA ALA A 211 -10.68 0.12 22.78
C ALA A 211 -12.19 -0.07 23.05
N HIS A 212 -13.05 0.22 22.06
CA HIS A 212 -14.50 0.07 22.15
C HIS A 212 -15.02 -1.17 21.40
N GLY A 213 -14.15 -2.12 21.06
CA GLY A 213 -14.54 -3.38 20.40
C GLY A 213 -14.96 -3.25 18.93
N LYS A 214 -14.75 -2.07 18.31
CA LYS A 214 -15.05 -1.82 16.88
C LYS A 214 -13.79 -1.98 16.02
N PRO A 215 -13.93 -2.19 14.69
CA PRO A 215 -12.77 -2.26 13.80
C PRO A 215 -11.84 -1.06 13.99
N MET A 216 -10.53 -1.33 14.07
CA MET A 216 -9.53 -0.29 14.17
C MET A 216 -9.50 0.56 12.89
N SER A 217 -9.46 1.88 13.04
CA SER A 217 -9.37 2.80 11.89
C SER A 217 -7.93 2.91 11.39
N ARG A 218 -7.76 3.30 10.12
CA ARG A 218 -6.43 3.59 9.55
C ARG A 218 -5.65 4.61 10.37
N MET A 219 -6.33 5.65 10.87
CA MET A 219 -5.71 6.68 11.71
C MET A 219 -5.30 6.12 13.09
N GLY A 220 -6.12 5.26 13.69
CA GLY A 220 -5.78 4.60 14.95
C GLY A 220 -4.55 3.70 14.81
N ALA A 221 -4.51 2.90 13.74
CA ALA A 221 -3.36 2.06 13.42
C ALA A 221 -2.10 2.87 13.10
N TRP A 222 -2.23 3.98 12.38
CA TRP A 222 -1.12 4.90 12.12
C TRP A 222 -0.54 5.47 13.42
N LYS A 223 -1.39 5.84 14.39
CA LYS A 223 -0.94 6.30 15.71
C LYS A 223 -0.18 5.21 16.48
N ILE A 224 -0.64 3.95 16.40
CA ILE A 224 0.08 2.81 16.99
C ILE A 224 1.46 2.65 16.35
N VAL A 225 1.54 2.72 15.02
CA VAL A 225 2.82 2.68 14.31
C VAL A 225 3.74 3.79 14.78
N GLN A 226 3.29 5.05 14.76
CA GLN A 226 4.12 6.18 15.19
C GLN A 226 4.58 6.03 16.64
N LEU A 227 3.69 5.58 17.54
CA LEU A 227 4.02 5.37 18.95
C LEU A 227 5.19 4.40 19.12
N HIS A 228 5.19 3.29 18.37
CA HIS A 228 6.21 2.25 18.51
C HIS A 228 7.43 2.46 17.61
N THR A 229 7.48 3.54 16.84
CA THR A 229 8.62 3.86 15.97
C THR A 229 9.21 5.24 16.25
N MET A 230 8.66 6.00 17.20
CA MET A 230 9.11 7.37 17.49
C MET A 230 10.56 7.45 17.99
N HIS A 231 11.10 6.36 18.52
CA HIS A 231 12.50 6.26 18.97
C HIS A 231 13.48 6.05 17.82
N LEU A 232 12.98 5.76 16.61
CA LEU A 232 13.81 5.58 15.43
C LEU A 232 14.08 6.94 14.76
N SER A 233 15.24 7.06 14.13
CA SER A 233 15.62 8.26 13.36
C SER A 233 14.92 8.35 12.00
N LYS A 234 14.23 7.28 11.58
CA LYS A 234 13.54 7.14 10.29
C LYS A 234 12.05 7.44 10.42
N GLN A 235 11.46 7.96 9.34
CA GLN A 235 10.00 8.09 9.26
C GLN A 235 9.40 6.74 8.87
N VAL A 236 8.69 6.11 9.81
CA VAL A 236 8.08 4.80 9.60
C VAL A 236 6.61 4.94 9.28
N SER A 237 6.17 4.24 8.24
CA SER A 237 4.76 4.10 7.88
C SER A 237 4.38 2.62 7.81
N PRO A 238 3.09 2.28 7.71
CA PRO A 238 2.68 0.89 7.49
C PRO A 238 3.32 0.23 6.25
N HIS A 239 3.62 1.03 5.21
CA HIS A 239 4.32 0.52 4.02
C HIS A 239 5.79 0.18 4.28
N THR A 240 6.42 0.85 5.25
CA THR A 240 7.80 0.57 5.66
C THR A 240 7.93 -0.86 6.17
N PHE A 241 7.03 -1.35 7.03
CA PHE A 241 7.07 -2.73 7.53
C PHE A 241 7.00 -3.77 6.41
N ARG A 242 6.07 -3.59 5.48
CA ARG A 242 5.93 -4.49 4.33
C ARG A 242 7.16 -4.46 3.42
N HIS A 243 7.78 -3.29 3.26
CA HIS A 243 9.02 -3.18 2.51
C HIS A 243 10.17 -3.88 3.23
N SER A 244 10.32 -3.69 4.55
CA SER A 244 11.30 -4.43 5.36
C SER A 244 11.11 -5.93 5.27
N PHE A 245 9.87 -6.42 5.33
CA PHE A 245 9.57 -7.85 5.14
C PHE A 245 10.11 -8.36 3.80
N ALA A 246 9.81 -7.65 2.71
CA ALA A 246 10.24 -8.04 1.38
C ALA A 246 11.77 -8.04 1.26
N THR A 247 12.42 -6.96 1.71
CA THR A 247 13.88 -6.83 1.69
C THR A 247 14.54 -7.92 2.52
N HIS A 248 14.12 -8.12 3.76
CA HIS A 248 14.75 -9.10 4.64
C HIS A 248 14.55 -10.55 4.18
N CYS A 249 13.40 -10.88 3.56
CA CYS A 249 13.19 -12.20 2.97
C CYS A 249 14.12 -12.43 1.76
N LEU A 250 14.29 -11.43 0.89
CA LEU A 250 15.24 -11.52 -0.23
C LEU A 250 16.69 -11.62 0.25
N GLU A 251 17.08 -10.82 1.24
CA GLU A 251 18.41 -10.88 1.85
C GLU A 251 18.69 -12.22 2.51
N ALA A 252 17.66 -12.87 3.06
CA ALA A 252 17.77 -14.22 3.60
C ALA A 252 17.88 -15.30 2.50
N GLY A 253 17.57 -14.97 1.24
CA GLY A 253 17.65 -15.89 0.11
C GLY A 253 16.31 -16.49 -0.34
N MET A 254 15.17 -15.95 0.12
CA MET A 254 13.84 -16.38 -0.32
C MET A 254 13.70 -16.23 -1.84
N ASP A 255 13.10 -17.24 -2.48
CA ASP A 255 12.79 -17.15 -3.90
C ASP A 255 11.89 -15.94 -4.21
N LEU A 256 12.29 -15.15 -5.20
CA LEU A 256 11.59 -13.91 -5.57
C LEU A 256 10.13 -14.16 -5.98
N ARG A 257 9.83 -15.30 -6.62
CA ARG A 257 8.47 -15.63 -7.05
C ARG A 257 7.60 -15.99 -5.86
N VAL A 258 8.13 -16.75 -4.90
CA VAL A 258 7.45 -17.03 -3.63
C VAL A 258 7.14 -15.72 -2.91
N LEU A 259 8.10 -14.80 -2.83
CA LEU A 259 7.88 -13.51 -2.19
C LEU A 259 6.82 -12.66 -2.92
N GLN A 260 6.81 -12.65 -4.26
CA GLN A 260 5.80 -11.94 -5.05
C GLN A 260 4.38 -12.46 -4.78
N GLU A 261 4.23 -13.78 -4.64
CA GLU A 261 2.96 -14.43 -4.27
C GLU A 261 2.52 -14.02 -2.85
N LEU A 262 3.42 -14.07 -1.86
CA LEU A 262 3.15 -13.63 -0.48
C LEU A 262 2.70 -12.17 -0.40
N LEU A 263 3.26 -11.32 -1.26
CA LEU A 263 2.92 -9.91 -1.35
C LEU A 263 1.65 -9.65 -2.18
N GLY A 264 1.21 -10.58 -3.04
CA GLY A 264 0.03 -10.41 -3.88
C GLY A 264 0.20 -9.29 -4.93
N HIS A 265 1.35 -9.27 -5.61
CA HIS A 265 1.54 -8.40 -6.78
C HIS A 265 0.67 -8.90 -7.95
N ALA A 266 -0.05 -7.97 -8.58
CA ALA A 266 -1.15 -8.26 -9.52
C ALA A 266 -0.81 -7.98 -11.00
N ASP A 267 0.45 -7.74 -11.37
CA ASP A 267 0.81 -7.55 -12.77
C ASP A 267 0.93 -8.89 -13.52
N ILE A 268 0.30 -8.88 -14.70
CA ILE A 268 -0.23 -10.00 -15.49
C ILE A 268 0.87 -10.98 -15.97
N SER A 269 0.81 -12.24 -15.49
CA SER A 269 1.06 -13.47 -16.28
C SER A 269 0.90 -14.80 -15.51
N THR A 270 0.61 -14.83 -14.21
CA THR A 270 0.78 -16.06 -13.40
C THR A 270 -0.48 -16.80 -12.94
N THR A 271 -1.67 -16.51 -13.48
CA THR A 271 -2.83 -17.40 -13.26
C THR A 271 -2.62 -18.80 -13.84
N GLN A 272 -1.60 -19.00 -14.69
CA GLN A 272 -1.19 -20.32 -15.22
C GLN A 272 -0.28 -21.13 -14.29
N ILE A 273 0.16 -20.61 -13.14
CA ILE A 273 1.06 -21.33 -12.20
C ILE A 273 0.33 -21.66 -10.89
N TYR A 274 -0.99 -21.89 -10.94
CA TYR A 274 -1.71 -22.52 -9.82
C TYR A 274 -1.56 -24.06 -9.80
N THR A 275 -0.62 -24.61 -10.55
CA THR A 275 -0.43 -26.07 -10.68
C THR A 275 0.86 -26.61 -10.07
N HIS A 276 1.85 -25.79 -9.69
CA HIS A 276 3.19 -26.33 -9.37
C HIS A 276 3.94 -25.76 -8.16
N VAL A 277 3.42 -24.78 -7.43
CA VAL A 277 4.05 -24.38 -6.15
C VAL A 277 3.24 -25.00 -5.01
N ASP A 278 3.82 -26.01 -4.37
CA ASP A 278 3.23 -26.71 -3.23
C ASP A 278 3.04 -25.74 -2.04
N LYS A 279 1.90 -25.81 -1.36
CA LYS A 279 1.66 -25.02 -0.13
C LYS A 279 2.72 -25.31 0.92
N ASP A 280 3.18 -26.56 0.98
CA ASP A 280 4.23 -26.98 1.89
C ASP A 280 5.57 -26.31 1.55
N PHE A 281 5.86 -26.14 0.25
CA PHE A 281 7.03 -25.40 -0.20
C PHE A 281 6.96 -23.92 0.18
N ILE A 282 5.83 -23.22 -0.04
CA ILE A 282 5.67 -21.82 0.36
C ILE A 282 5.84 -21.63 1.86
N LYS A 283 5.27 -22.55 2.65
CA LYS A 283 5.38 -22.52 4.11
C LYS A 283 6.81 -22.80 4.56
N GLN A 284 7.52 -23.73 3.91
CA GLN A 284 8.91 -24.04 4.16
C GLN A 284 9.85 -22.88 3.82
N GLU A 285 9.65 -22.24 2.66
CA GLU A 285 10.40 -21.05 2.23
C GLU A 285 10.21 -19.92 3.23
N HIS A 286 8.97 -19.65 3.62
CA HIS A 286 8.68 -18.64 4.64
C HIS A 286 9.36 -18.97 5.97
N ARG A 287 9.27 -20.22 6.45
CA ARG A 287 9.95 -20.63 7.69
C ARG A 287 11.48 -20.54 7.61
N SER A 288 12.06 -20.87 6.46
CA SER A 288 13.51 -20.89 6.27
C SER A 288 14.11 -19.49 6.18
N PHE A 289 13.36 -18.54 5.62
CA PHE A 289 13.91 -17.23 5.24
C PHE A 289 13.25 -16.04 5.93
N HIS A 290 12.14 -16.22 6.64
CA HIS A 290 11.54 -15.14 7.40
C HIS A 290 12.43 -14.77 8.60
N PRO A 291 12.78 -13.49 8.81
CA PRO A 291 13.70 -13.05 9.86
C PRO A 291 13.36 -13.51 11.27
N ARG A 292 12.07 -13.57 11.58
CA ARG A 292 11.58 -13.95 12.93
C ARG A 292 11.51 -15.46 13.15
N GLU A 293 11.77 -16.27 12.13
CA GLU A 293 11.85 -17.73 12.24
C GLU A 293 13.30 -18.21 12.36
N MET A 294 14.26 -17.50 11.75
CA MET A 294 15.68 -17.86 11.77
C MET A 294 16.37 -17.62 13.13
N GLY A 295 15.77 -16.83 14.03
CA GLY A 295 16.33 -16.48 15.35
C GLY A 295 16.31 -17.59 16.40
N GLY A 296 15.89 -18.81 16.06
CA GLY A 296 15.82 -19.96 16.98
C GLY A 296 17.11 -20.80 17.08
N HIS A 297 18.19 -20.43 16.39
CA HIS A 297 19.48 -21.11 16.50
C HIS A 297 20.47 -20.18 17.23
N SER A 298 20.35 -20.12 18.54
CA SER A 298 21.42 -19.71 19.45
C SER A 298 21.96 -20.93 20.18
#